data_AF-A0ABD3J9J1-F1
#
_entry.id   AF-A0ABD3J9J1-F1
#
_cell.length_a   1.000
_cell.length_b   1.000
_cell.length_c   1.000
_cell.angle_alpha   90.00
_cell.angle_beta   90.00
_cell.angle_gamma   90.00
#
_symmetry.space_group_name_H-M   'P 1'
#
loop_
_entity.id
_entity.type
_entity.pdbx_description
1 polymer ?
#
loop_
_entity_poly.entity_id
_entity_poly.type
_entity_poly.pdbx_seq_one_letter_code
_entity_poly.pdbx_strand_id
1 'polypeptide(L)'
;MDAMESVAAVARIDRKSSIENEPRTLGVDQIQFAREAAEYVMNTRSSDEALTIFTAGLKPVTCAGMAANADTVMDPNKEYFRRGESKLQ
;
A
#
# COMPACT_ATOMS: atom_id res chain seq x y z
N MET A 1 52.53 -6.83 -9.78
CA MET A 1 51.62 -6.86 -8.62
C MET A 1 50.31 -6.31 -9.13
N ASP A 2 49.54 -7.19 -9.76
CA ASP A 2 48.28 -6.87 -10.38
C ASP A 2 47.13 -7.05 -9.39
N ALA A 3 46.10 -6.27 -9.66
CA ALA A 3 44.71 -6.51 -9.38
C ALA A 3 44.15 -6.08 -8.01
N MET A 4 43.17 -5.17 -8.19
CA MET A 4 41.90 -5.16 -7.48
C MET A 4 41.84 -4.36 -6.18
N GLU A 5 42.17 -3.08 -6.27
CA GLU A 5 41.34 -2.10 -5.58
C GLU A 5 40.02 -2.02 -6.34
N SER A 6 39.11 -2.96 -6.02
CA SER A 6 37.72 -2.80 -6.38
C SER A 6 37.20 -1.64 -5.54
N VAL A 7 37.33 -0.45 -6.13
CA VAL A 7 36.38 0.63 -5.93
C VAL A 7 35.03 0.02 -6.27
N ALA A 8 34.44 -0.66 -5.29
CA ALA A 8 33.01 -0.75 -5.17
C ALA A 8 32.57 0.70 -5.00
N ALA A 9 32.51 1.39 -6.13
CA ALA A 9 31.58 2.45 -6.38
C ALA A 9 30.23 1.79 -6.14
N VAL A 10 29.88 1.68 -4.85
CA VAL A 10 28.54 1.75 -4.38
C VAL A 10 28.10 3.11 -4.92
N ALA A 11 27.68 3.11 -6.19
CA ALA A 11 26.94 4.20 -6.78
C ALA A 11 25.89 4.47 -5.74
N ARG A 12 26.05 5.60 -5.03
CA ARG A 12 25.16 5.99 -3.95
C ARG A 12 23.80 6.01 -4.62
N ILE A 13 23.00 4.97 -4.39
CA ILE A 13 21.67 4.90 -4.97
C ILE A 13 20.94 6.04 -4.28
N ASP A 14 20.82 7.17 -4.98
CA ASP A 14 20.01 8.30 -4.54
C ASP A 14 18.57 7.82 -4.56
N ARG A 15 18.17 7.19 -3.47
CA ARG A 15 16.79 6.78 -3.21
C ARG A 15 15.97 8.05 -3.11
N LYS A 16 15.38 8.46 -4.23
CA LYS A 16 14.34 9.48 -4.24
C LYS A 16 13.08 8.92 -3.61
N SER A 17 12.36 9.75 -2.89
CA SER A 17 11.10 9.35 -2.28
C SER A 17 10.09 9.08 -3.40
N SER A 18 9.37 7.95 -3.36
CA SER A 18 8.43 7.55 -4.43
C SER A 18 7.45 8.67 -4.78
N ILE A 19 7.05 9.45 -3.77
CA ILE A 19 6.13 10.58 -3.89
C ILE A 19 6.60 11.72 -4.80
N GLU A 20 7.91 11.87 -5.05
CA GLU A 20 8.45 12.93 -5.91
C GLU A 20 8.51 12.52 -7.39
N ASN A 21 8.58 11.21 -7.65
CA ASN A 21 8.72 10.66 -9.01
C ASN A 21 7.43 10.03 -9.54
N GLU A 22 6.49 9.67 -8.67
CA GLU A 22 5.21 9.13 -9.09
C GLU A 22 4.29 10.25 -9.58
N PRO A 23 3.61 10.08 -10.73
CA PRO A 23 2.57 11.00 -11.14
C PRO A 23 1.49 11.01 -10.07
N ARG A 24 1.18 12.18 -9.49
CA ARG A 24 0.03 12.31 -8.60
C ARG A 24 -1.21 11.90 -9.36
N THR A 25 -1.91 10.91 -8.85
CA THR A 25 -3.14 10.36 -9.44
C THR A 25 -4.22 11.42 -9.55
N LEU A 26 -4.34 12.32 -8.56
CA LEU A 26 -5.31 13.42 -8.53
C LEU A 26 -4.69 14.67 -7.87
N GLY A 27 -5.04 15.85 -8.37
CA GLY A 27 -4.78 17.14 -7.72
C GLY A 27 -5.69 17.39 -6.50
N VAL A 28 -5.43 18.44 -5.72
CA VAL A 28 -6.18 18.73 -4.47
C VAL A 28 -7.67 18.91 -4.74
N ASP A 29 -8.04 19.71 -5.74
CA ASP A 29 -9.44 19.96 -6.09
C ASP A 29 -10.15 18.68 -6.56
N GLN A 30 -9.42 17.82 -7.27
CA GLN A 30 -9.93 16.54 -7.74
C GLN A 30 -10.14 15.55 -6.59
N ILE A 31 -9.29 15.58 -5.56
CA ILE A 31 -9.47 14.80 -4.34
C ILE A 31 -10.72 15.26 -3.60
N GLN A 32 -10.92 16.58 -3.47
CA GLN A 32 -12.09 17.14 -2.79
C GLN A 32 -13.38 16.77 -3.54
N PHE A 33 -13.38 16.92 -4.86
CA PHE A 33 -14.50 16.50 -5.70
C PHE A 33 -14.78 14.99 -5.60
N ALA A 34 -13.75 14.15 -5.66
CA ALA A 34 -13.90 12.70 -5.53
C ALA A 34 -14.46 12.31 -4.15
N ARG A 35 -14.05 13.01 -3.09
CA ARG A 35 -14.59 12.82 -1.73
C ARG A 35 -16.08 13.12 -1.69
N GLU A 36 -16.51 14.26 -2.20
CA GLU A 36 -17.93 14.66 -2.21
C GLU A 36 -18.78 13.69 -3.03
N ALA A 37 -18.27 13.24 -4.18
CA ALA A 37 -18.94 12.23 -5.00
C ALA A 37 -19.06 10.88 -4.26
N ALA A 38 -18.02 10.44 -3.56
CA ALA A 38 -18.05 9.21 -2.76
C ALA A 38 -19.04 9.33 -1.60
N GLU A 39 -19.07 10.46 -0.90
CA GLU A 39 -20.01 10.74 0.18
C GLU A 39 -21.46 10.72 -0.30
N TYR A 40 -21.74 11.29 -1.47
CA TYR A 40 -23.07 11.24 -2.09
C TYR A 40 -23.54 9.79 -2.34
N VAL A 41 -22.66 8.93 -2.86
CA VAL A 41 -22.99 7.51 -3.09
C VAL A 41 -23.30 6.81 -1.77
N MET A 42 -22.45 6.99 -0.76
CA MET A 42 -22.61 6.35 0.56
C MET A 42 -23.89 6.78 1.27
N ASN A 43 -24.32 8.04 1.11
CA ASN A 43 -25.50 8.57 1.78
C ASN A 43 -26.82 8.29 1.03
N THR A 44 -26.77 8.04 -0.28
CA THR A 44 -27.98 7.91 -1.11
C THR A 44 -28.25 6.51 -1.64
N ARG A 45 -27.26 5.62 -1.63
CA ARG A 45 -27.36 4.26 -2.17
C ARG A 45 -27.37 3.23 -1.05
N SER A 46 -27.95 2.07 -1.36
CA SER A 46 -27.82 0.90 -0.51
C SER A 46 -26.35 0.42 -0.48
N SER A 47 -25.98 -0.35 0.55
CA SER A 47 -24.63 -0.91 0.68
C SER A 47 -24.21 -1.71 -0.54
N ASP A 48 -25.10 -2.53 -1.09
CA ASP A 48 -24.81 -3.43 -2.20
C ASP A 48 -24.60 -2.67 -3.52
N GLU A 49 -25.41 -1.63 -3.74
CA GLU A 49 -25.24 -0.74 -4.89
C GLU A 49 -23.94 0.07 -4.77
N ALA A 50 -23.64 0.61 -3.59
CA ALA A 50 -22.40 1.34 -3.35
C ALA A 50 -21.18 0.45 -3.59
N LEU A 51 -21.19 -0.79 -3.09
CA LEU A 51 -20.14 -1.78 -3.36
C LEU A 51 -19.97 -2.04 -4.85
N THR A 52 -21.07 -2.20 -5.58
CA THR A 52 -21.05 -2.39 -7.04
C THR A 52 -20.41 -1.21 -7.75
N ILE A 53 -20.76 0.03 -7.36
CA ILE A 53 -20.18 1.26 -7.93
C ILE A 53 -18.67 1.33 -7.67
N PHE A 54 -18.23 1.14 -6.42
CA PHE A 54 -16.82 1.30 -6.06
C PHE A 54 -15.91 0.18 -6.58
N THR A 55 -16.48 -0.99 -6.87
CA THR A 55 -15.72 -2.15 -7.37
C THR A 55 -15.86 -2.37 -8.88
N ALA A 56 -16.71 -1.59 -9.56
CA ALA A 56 -16.90 -1.68 -11.00
C ALA A 56 -15.57 -1.54 -11.75
N GLY A 57 -15.22 -2.57 -12.53
CA GLY A 57 -14.00 -2.59 -13.35
C GLY A 57 -12.71 -2.94 -12.61
N LEU A 58 -12.75 -3.14 -11.29
CA LEU A 58 -11.59 -3.62 -10.54
C LEU A 58 -11.39 -5.13 -10.76
N LYS A 59 -10.13 -5.56 -10.87
CA LYS A 59 -9.76 -6.98 -10.86
C LYS A 59 -9.26 -7.35 -9.46
N PRO A 60 -9.75 -8.46 -8.87
CA PRO A 60 -9.21 -8.95 -7.61
C PRO A 60 -7.70 -9.19 -7.73
N VAL A 61 -6.93 -8.71 -6.75
CA VAL A 61 -5.51 -9.05 -6.65
C VAL A 61 -5.43 -10.44 -6.02
N THR A 62 -5.28 -11.47 -6.84
CA THR A 62 -4.96 -12.81 -6.35
C THR A 62 -3.50 -12.81 -5.91
N CYS A 63 -3.24 -12.75 -4.61
CA CYS A 63 -1.90 -12.99 -4.08
C CYS A 63 -1.50 -14.43 -4.43
N ALA A 64 -0.57 -14.60 -5.39
CA ALA A 64 0.06 -15.87 -5.69
C ALA A 64 0.92 -16.29 -4.48
N GLY A 65 0.28 -16.93 -3.49
CA GLY A 65 0.92 -17.28 -2.22
C GLY A 65 -0.04 -17.72 -1.12
N MET A 66 -1.34 -17.42 -1.22
CA MET A 66 -2.36 -17.94 -0.27
C MET A 66 -2.84 -19.34 -0.66
N ALA A 67 -1.92 -20.22 -1.05
CA ALA A 67 -2.20 -21.63 -1.31
C ALA A 67 -1.11 -22.48 -0.64
N ALA A 68 -1.17 -22.54 0.69
CA ALA A 68 -0.76 -23.63 1.58
C ALA A 68 -0.50 -23.05 2.98
N ASN A 69 -1.54 -23.09 3.81
CA ASN A 69 -1.56 -23.05 5.29
C ASN A 69 -2.69 -22.13 5.77
N ALA A 70 -3.88 -22.71 5.81
CA ALA A 70 -5.12 -22.10 6.30
C ALA A 70 -5.14 -21.97 7.83
N ASP A 71 -4.11 -21.36 8.44
CA ASP A 71 -4.08 -21.17 9.91
C ASP A 71 -3.53 -19.80 10.37
N THR A 72 -3.34 -18.84 9.47
CA THR A 72 -3.08 -17.45 9.89
C THR A 72 -4.36 -16.64 9.77
N VAL A 73 -5.34 -16.95 10.61
CA VAL A 73 -6.43 -16.03 10.92
C VAL A 73 -5.78 -14.81 11.58
N MET A 74 -5.64 -13.72 10.83
CA MET A 74 -5.31 -12.42 11.43
C MET A 74 -6.54 -11.97 12.20
N ASP A 75 -6.52 -12.17 13.52
CA ASP A 75 -7.58 -11.70 14.41
C ASP A 75 -7.59 -10.16 14.35
N PRO A 76 -8.69 -9.54 13.88
CA PRO A 76 -8.79 -8.08 13.78
C PRO A 76 -8.73 -7.37 15.14
N ASN A 77 -8.87 -8.08 16.26
CA ASN A 77 -8.74 -7.53 17.62
C ASN A 77 -7.34 -7.71 18.21
N LYS A 78 -6.40 -8.33 17.50
CA LYS A 78 -5.06 -8.61 18.03
C LYS A 78 -4.08 -7.49 17.64
N GLU A 79 -3.59 -6.77 18.64
CA GLU A 79 -2.57 -5.74 18.46
C GLU A 79 -1.20 -6.40 18.19
N TYR A 80 -0.70 -6.28 16.96
CA TYR A 80 0.62 -6.78 16.57
C TYR A 80 1.68 -5.70 16.79
N PHE A 81 2.31 -5.70 17.96
CA PHE A 81 3.43 -4.81 18.24
C PHE A 81 4.58 -5.09 17.26
N ARG A 82 5.06 -4.02 16.60
CA ARG A 82 6.24 -4.04 15.74
C ARG A 82 7.44 -4.49 16.58
N ARG A 83 8.01 -5.64 16.22
CA ARG A 83 9.25 -6.17 16.80
C ARG A 83 10.38 -5.16 16.61
N GLY A 84 10.58 -4.32 17.61
CA GLY A 84 11.72 -3.46 17.82
C GLY A 84 12.08 -3.56 19.30
N GLU A 85 12.63 -4.71 19.68
CA GLU A 85 13.16 -4.91 21.02
C GLU A 85 14.44 -4.10 21.19
N SER A 86 14.52 -3.36 22.29
CA SER A 86 15.74 -3.23 23.08
C SER A 86 15.31 -2.94 24.52
N LYS A 87 15.10 -3.99 25.30
CA LYS A 87 15.15 -3.87 26.76
C LYS A 87 16.63 -3.81 27.13
N LEU A 88 17.12 -2.65 27.55
CA LEU A 88 18.35 -2.56 28.32
C LEU A 88 18.01 -2.92 29.77
N GLN A 89 18.88 -3.75 30.35
CA GLN A 89 18.77 -4.34 31.69
C GLN A 89 18.75 -3.29 32.79
#